data_AF-A0A9D2UKM7-F1
#
_entry.id   AF-A0A9D2UKM7-F1
#
_cell.length_a   1.000
_cell.length_b   1.000
_cell.length_c   1.000
_cell.angle_alpha   90.00
_cell.angle_beta   90.00
_cell.angle_gamma   90.00
#
_symmetry.space_group_name_H-M   'P 1'
#
loop_
_entity.id
_entity.type
_entity.pdbx_description
1 polymer ?
#
loop_
_entity_poly.entity_id
_entity_poly.type
_entity_poly.pdbx_seq_one_letter_code
_entity_poly.pdbx_strand_id
1 'polypeptide(L)'
;LDGSPEILAGVEIEARCRRLKRAARSGLLVHEHGFLVSDSADGPVAVLMDQQSGSSGSLKTTASGFDLHTGENLWGPVEVPGPLLGSGLVFAGPPEDFIGAGGPRTALDPASGAELAVEDGDSPRVLALLDGHLVLADGEELIGEDVEGRRLWTRPLADLGLTAAEARETPWEAVGDSHALLGSGGGQHTLIDLRSGKTVASDIDGAGFDSRSRTLVTSDSKLHGFDLDGTKRWDAPLDGDAELSAVGAGLVITESDPGGADDDGMQTRSADDGQLLDAAEEAPESGDFGAPHHIADSGARLVGDPGSPLLIPPVDRSAKR
;
A
#
# COMPACT_ATOMS: atom_id res chain seq x y z
N LEU A 1 22.38 -15.81 -14.79
CA LEU A 1 21.28 -16.42 -14.01
C LEU A 1 21.54 -16.09 -12.55
N ASP A 2 21.51 -14.79 -12.23
CA ASP A 2 21.52 -14.27 -10.86
C ASP A 2 20.22 -13.48 -10.76
N GLY A 3 19.12 -14.18 -10.48
CA GLY A 3 17.86 -13.53 -10.14
C GLY A 3 17.94 -13.13 -8.68
N SER A 4 17.75 -11.85 -8.39
CA SER A 4 17.69 -11.36 -7.01
C SER A 4 16.67 -12.20 -6.22
N PRO A 5 17.03 -12.73 -5.05
CA PRO A 5 16.18 -13.63 -4.27
C PRO A 5 14.84 -12.99 -3.84
N GLU A 6 14.79 -11.65 -3.77
CA GLU A 6 13.58 -10.85 -3.51
C GLU A 6 12.45 -11.07 -4.52
N ILE A 7 12.81 -11.23 -5.80
CA ILE A 7 11.85 -11.30 -6.90
C ILE A 7 11.30 -12.73 -7.04
N LEU A 8 12.16 -13.73 -6.82
CA LEU A 8 11.78 -15.14 -6.89
C LEU A 8 10.93 -15.54 -5.69
N ALA A 9 11.18 -14.99 -4.49
CA ALA A 9 10.38 -15.24 -3.31
C ALA A 9 8.92 -14.75 -3.48
N GLY A 10 8.71 -13.53 -3.96
CA GLY A 10 7.36 -12.98 -4.19
C GLY A 10 6.53 -13.78 -5.21
N VAL A 11 7.14 -14.14 -6.35
CA VAL A 11 6.47 -14.89 -7.43
C VAL A 11 6.23 -16.35 -7.06
N GLU A 12 7.15 -16.99 -6.32
CA GLU A 12 6.99 -18.38 -5.89
C GLU A 12 5.94 -18.52 -4.76
N ILE A 13 5.83 -17.51 -3.88
CA ILE A 13 4.78 -17.43 -2.85
C ILE A 13 3.41 -17.25 -3.50
N GLU A 14 3.26 -16.34 -4.48
CA GLU A 14 1.98 -16.11 -5.17
C GLU A 14 1.53 -17.33 -6.00
N ALA A 15 2.47 -18.05 -6.62
CA ALA A 15 2.20 -19.30 -7.32
C ALA A 15 1.77 -20.43 -6.36
N ARG A 16 2.27 -20.43 -5.12
CA ARG A 16 1.86 -21.35 -4.04
C ARG A 16 0.48 -20.96 -3.49
N CYS A 17 0.18 -19.66 -3.37
CA CYS A 17 -1.13 -19.10 -3.00
C CYS A 17 -2.25 -19.56 -3.95
N ARG A 18 -1.98 -19.67 -5.25
CA ARG A 18 -3.00 -20.14 -6.21
C ARG A 18 -3.17 -21.66 -6.25
N ARG A 19 -2.14 -22.46 -5.93
CA ARG A 19 -2.32 -23.92 -5.75
C ARG A 19 -3.25 -24.22 -4.58
N LEU A 20 -3.19 -23.43 -3.50
CA LEU A 20 -4.10 -23.49 -2.37
C LEU A 20 -5.52 -23.00 -2.72
N LYS A 21 -5.66 -21.88 -3.46
CA LYS A 21 -6.96 -21.40 -3.99
C LYS A 21 -7.62 -22.37 -4.99
N ARG A 22 -6.86 -23.17 -5.75
CA ARG A 22 -7.40 -24.25 -6.61
C ARG A 22 -7.83 -25.49 -5.81
N ALA A 23 -7.11 -25.86 -4.73
CA ALA A 23 -7.54 -26.93 -3.83
C ALA A 23 -8.87 -26.59 -3.11
N ALA A 24 -9.04 -25.31 -2.74
CA ALA A 24 -10.27 -24.76 -2.15
C ALA A 24 -11.52 -24.92 -3.02
N ARG A 25 -11.39 -24.84 -4.35
CA ARG A 25 -12.51 -25.08 -5.29
C ARG A 25 -12.93 -26.55 -5.40
N SER A 26 -12.23 -27.47 -4.74
CA SER A 26 -12.49 -28.92 -4.81
C SER A 26 -13.29 -29.46 -3.61
N GLY A 27 -13.74 -28.60 -2.70
CA GLY A 27 -14.62 -28.99 -1.59
C GLY A 27 -13.91 -29.71 -0.43
N LEU A 28 -12.70 -29.28 -0.08
CA LEU A 28 -12.02 -29.68 1.16
C LEU A 28 -11.88 -28.42 2.04
N LEU A 29 -12.29 -28.50 3.31
CA LEU A 29 -12.32 -27.41 4.29
C LEU A 29 -11.15 -26.43 4.13
N VAL A 30 -11.45 -25.16 3.85
CA VAL A 30 -10.45 -24.11 3.63
C VAL A 30 -10.32 -23.30 4.90
N HIS A 31 -9.15 -23.39 5.53
CA HIS A 31 -8.67 -22.39 6.48
C HIS A 31 -8.29 -21.14 5.66
N GLU A 32 -8.92 -20.00 5.91
CA GLU A 32 -8.56 -18.74 5.24
C GLU A 32 -7.27 -18.19 5.87
N HIS A 33 -6.13 -18.52 5.27
CA HIS A 33 -4.85 -17.95 5.65
C HIS A 33 -4.67 -16.60 4.94
N GLY A 34 -4.78 -15.50 5.69
CA GLY A 34 -4.39 -14.17 5.24
C GLY A 34 -2.88 -13.99 5.27
N PHE A 35 -2.33 -13.15 4.40
CA PHE A 35 -0.94 -12.72 4.47
C PHE A 35 -0.81 -11.23 4.14
N LEU A 36 0.19 -10.57 4.70
CA LEU A 36 0.59 -9.19 4.41
C LEU A 36 2.11 -9.13 4.30
N VAL A 37 2.64 -8.24 3.47
CA VAL A 37 4.05 -7.83 3.53
C VAL A 37 4.12 -6.44 4.15
N SER A 38 4.99 -6.26 5.12
CA SER A 38 5.24 -4.98 5.79
C SER A 38 6.75 -4.74 5.85
N ASP A 39 7.18 -3.53 6.21
CA ASP A 39 8.59 -3.20 6.33
C ASP A 39 8.99 -3.00 7.81
N SER A 40 10.26 -3.26 8.10
CA SER A 40 10.88 -3.05 9.40
C SER A 40 12.25 -2.41 9.23
N ALA A 41 12.84 -1.90 10.30
CA ALA A 41 14.20 -1.35 10.23
C ALA A 41 15.26 -2.35 9.76
N ASP A 42 15.02 -3.65 9.97
CA ASP A 42 15.92 -4.75 9.57
C ASP A 42 15.57 -5.34 8.18
N GLY A 43 14.49 -4.88 7.57
CA GLY A 43 14.04 -5.29 6.23
C GLY A 43 12.59 -5.78 6.17
N PRO A 44 12.14 -6.25 4.99
CA PRO A 44 10.77 -6.63 4.74
C PRO A 44 10.35 -7.90 5.50
N VAL A 45 9.15 -7.85 6.07
CA VAL A 45 8.56 -8.91 6.89
C VAL A 45 7.30 -9.45 6.23
N ALA A 46 7.26 -10.75 6.00
CA ALA A 46 6.05 -11.47 5.64
C ALA A 46 5.27 -11.84 6.90
N VAL A 47 4.03 -11.37 7.01
CA VAL A 47 3.13 -11.71 8.11
C VAL A 47 2.09 -12.71 7.62
N LEU A 48 2.04 -13.87 8.28
CA LEU A 48 1.10 -14.94 8.00
C LEU A 48 0.07 -15.07 9.11
N MET A 49 -1.20 -15.16 8.72
CA MET A 49 -2.30 -15.40 9.64
C MET A 49 -2.69 -16.87 9.67
N ASP A 50 -2.96 -17.36 10.88
CA ASP A 50 -3.47 -18.71 11.11
C ASP A 50 -4.70 -18.68 12.00
N GLN A 51 -5.61 -19.63 11.78
CA GLN A 51 -6.81 -19.83 12.59
C GLN A 51 -6.74 -21.20 13.27
N GLN A 52 -6.55 -21.18 14.59
CA GLN A 52 -6.42 -22.38 15.39
C GLN A 52 -7.69 -22.64 16.19
N SER A 53 -8.01 -23.92 16.40
CA SER A 53 -9.11 -24.33 17.28
C SER A 53 -8.71 -24.07 18.73
N GLY A 54 -9.40 -23.17 19.42
CA GLY A 54 -9.21 -22.90 20.84
C GLY A 54 -9.82 -23.98 21.73
N SER A 55 -9.38 -24.01 23.00
CA SER A 55 -9.75 -25.01 24.02
C SER A 55 -11.25 -25.10 24.33
N SER A 56 -12.05 -24.13 23.89
CA SER A 56 -13.50 -24.03 24.10
C SER A 56 -14.32 -24.06 22.79
N GLY A 57 -13.71 -24.47 21.68
CA GLY A 57 -14.39 -24.48 20.37
C GLY A 57 -14.53 -23.10 19.71
N SER A 58 -13.92 -22.05 20.28
CA SER A 58 -13.74 -20.76 19.62
C SER A 58 -12.53 -20.81 18.68
N LEU A 59 -12.62 -20.16 17.52
CA LEU A 59 -11.47 -19.96 16.64
C LEU A 59 -10.59 -18.84 17.22
N LYS A 60 -9.30 -19.11 17.36
CA LYS A 60 -8.30 -18.11 17.71
C LYS A 60 -7.54 -17.72 16.46
N THR A 61 -7.51 -16.42 16.17
CA THR A 61 -6.70 -15.88 15.08
C THR A 61 -5.32 -15.53 15.63
N THR A 62 -4.27 -15.94 14.92
CA THR A 62 -2.89 -15.63 15.28
C THR A 62 -2.15 -15.06 14.07
N ALA A 63 -1.12 -14.26 14.34
CA ALA A 63 -0.20 -13.74 13.35
C ALA A 63 1.24 -14.16 13.68
N SER A 64 2.05 -14.44 12.66
CA SER A 64 3.48 -14.71 12.80
C SER A 64 4.24 -13.95 11.72
N GLY A 65 5.38 -13.35 12.09
CA GLY A 65 6.25 -12.63 11.18
C GLY A 65 7.46 -13.46 10.77
N PHE A 66 7.83 -13.35 9.51
CA PHE A 66 8.95 -14.04 8.92
C PHE A 66 9.78 -13.06 8.11
N ASP A 67 11.08 -13.23 8.16
CA ASP A 67 12.00 -12.53 7.25
C ASP A 67 11.65 -12.95 5.82
N LEU A 68 11.33 -11.98 4.96
CA LEU A 68 10.83 -12.27 3.61
C LEU A 68 11.90 -12.94 2.72
N HIS A 69 13.18 -12.67 2.97
CA HIS A 69 14.29 -13.16 2.14
C HIS A 69 14.68 -14.59 2.49
N THR A 70 14.72 -14.91 3.77
CA THR A 70 15.22 -16.19 4.32
C THR A 70 14.08 -17.14 4.68
N GLY A 71 12.89 -16.61 4.96
CA GLY A 71 11.76 -17.35 5.51
C GLY A 71 11.94 -17.73 6.98
N GLU A 72 12.97 -17.21 7.67
CA GLU A 72 13.17 -17.44 9.10
C GLU A 72 12.07 -16.76 9.91
N ASN A 73 11.60 -17.43 10.96
CA ASN A 73 10.61 -16.86 11.86
C ASN A 73 11.27 -15.76 12.71
N LEU A 74 10.71 -14.56 12.64
CA LEU A 74 11.14 -13.41 13.44
C LEU A 74 10.39 -13.39 14.78
N TRP A 75 9.08 -13.61 14.73
CA TRP A 75 8.21 -13.58 15.90
C TRP A 75 6.92 -14.37 15.67
N GLY A 76 6.19 -14.57 16.77
CA GLY A 76 4.89 -15.26 16.81
C GLY A 76 4.98 -16.76 17.08
N PRO A 77 3.81 -17.44 17.13
CA PRO A 77 2.47 -16.87 16.91
C PRO A 77 2.02 -15.93 18.03
N VAL A 78 1.49 -14.77 17.66
CA VAL A 78 0.84 -13.78 18.54
C VAL A 78 -0.66 -13.85 18.31
N GLU A 79 -1.46 -13.84 19.38
CA GLU A 79 -2.92 -13.82 19.28
C GLU A 79 -3.40 -12.43 18.86
N VAL A 80 -4.29 -12.37 17.87
CA VAL A 80 -4.86 -11.12 17.34
C VAL A 80 -6.38 -11.15 17.41
N PRO A 81 -7.06 -10.00 17.54
CA PRO A 81 -8.49 -9.96 17.77
C PRO A 81 -9.32 -10.52 16.59
N GLY A 82 -8.78 -10.52 15.38
CA GLY A 82 -9.45 -11.06 14.20
C GLY A 82 -8.66 -10.83 12.90
N PRO A 83 -9.34 -10.73 11.73
CA PRO A 83 -8.67 -10.52 10.44
C PRO A 83 -8.01 -9.15 10.32
N LEU A 84 -7.19 -9.01 9.28
CA LEU A 84 -6.49 -7.79 8.89
C LEU A 84 -7.47 -6.79 8.24
N LEU A 85 -7.35 -5.49 8.54
CA LEU A 85 -8.26 -4.43 8.06
C LEU A 85 -7.84 -3.76 6.75
N GLY A 86 -6.63 -4.01 6.26
CA GLY A 86 -6.11 -3.48 4.99
C GLY A 86 -5.14 -2.29 5.12
N SER A 87 -5.30 -1.45 6.15
CA SER A 87 -4.43 -0.30 6.42
C SER A 87 -3.20 -0.68 7.27
N GLY A 88 -2.33 -1.53 6.72
CA GLY A 88 -1.14 -2.06 7.40
C GLY A 88 -1.44 -3.18 8.40
N LEU A 89 -0.53 -3.44 9.36
CA LEU A 89 -0.67 -4.50 10.38
C LEU A 89 -1.67 -4.14 11.50
N VAL A 90 -2.89 -3.81 11.09
CA VAL A 90 -4.03 -3.54 11.95
C VAL A 90 -5.03 -4.68 11.84
N PHE A 91 -5.32 -5.31 12.98
CA PHE A 91 -6.26 -6.42 13.12
C PHE A 91 -7.52 -5.93 13.81
N ALA A 92 -8.69 -6.45 13.43
CA ALA A 92 -9.95 -6.11 14.07
C ALA A 92 -10.73 -7.32 14.53
N GLY A 93 -11.28 -7.24 15.74
CA GLY A 93 -12.25 -8.20 16.23
C GLY A 93 -13.61 -8.08 15.54
N PRO A 94 -14.49 -9.06 15.76
CA PRO A 94 -15.90 -8.92 15.37
C PRO A 94 -16.52 -7.74 16.12
N PRO A 95 -17.44 -6.98 15.49
CA PRO A 95 -18.15 -5.89 16.16
C PRO A 95 -18.99 -6.44 17.32
N GLU A 96 -19.16 -5.66 18.40
CA GLU A 96 -19.98 -6.06 19.54
C GLU A 96 -21.46 -6.22 19.15
N ASP A 97 -21.92 -5.36 18.24
CA ASP A 97 -23.23 -5.46 17.62
C ASP A 97 -23.08 -6.04 16.20
N PHE A 98 -23.94 -7.00 15.82
CA PHE A 98 -23.98 -7.61 14.49
C PHE A 98 -24.13 -6.61 13.32
N ILE A 99 -24.41 -5.34 13.65
CA ILE A 99 -24.49 -4.20 12.74
C ILE A 99 -23.61 -3.10 13.33
N GLY A 100 -22.39 -2.90 12.82
CA GLY A 100 -21.49 -1.85 13.31
C GLY A 100 -20.13 -1.84 12.63
N ALA A 101 -19.46 -0.68 12.67
CA ALA A 101 -18.04 -0.51 12.39
C ALA A 101 -17.27 -1.55 13.21
N GLY A 102 -16.28 -2.23 12.62
CA GLY A 102 -15.62 -3.42 13.17
C GLY A 102 -15.25 -3.33 14.66
N GLY A 103 -15.02 -4.49 15.30
CA GLY A 103 -14.70 -4.56 16.73
C GLY A 103 -13.37 -3.91 17.12
N PRO A 104 -12.95 -4.09 18.38
CA PRO A 104 -11.69 -3.56 18.89
C PRO A 104 -10.52 -3.91 17.96
N ARG A 105 -9.67 -2.92 17.71
CA ARG A 105 -8.51 -3.04 16.82
C ARG A 105 -7.20 -3.14 17.59
N THR A 106 -6.24 -3.83 17.00
CA THR A 106 -4.86 -3.94 17.49
C THR A 106 -3.90 -3.69 16.34
N ALA A 107 -2.93 -2.79 16.54
CA ALA A 107 -1.79 -2.62 15.65
C ALA A 107 -0.58 -3.38 16.21
N LEU A 108 0.10 -4.15 15.36
CA LEU A 108 1.34 -4.85 15.74
C LEU A 108 2.56 -4.23 15.08
N ASP A 109 3.67 -4.22 15.81
CA ASP A 109 5.00 -3.90 15.30
C ASP A 109 5.45 -4.96 14.29
N PRO A 110 5.73 -4.61 13.02
CA PRO A 110 6.24 -5.54 12.03
C PRO A 110 7.55 -6.23 12.44
N ALA A 111 8.41 -5.57 13.21
CA ALA A 111 9.73 -6.08 13.59
C ALA A 111 9.65 -7.15 14.70
N SER A 112 8.71 -7.00 15.63
CA SER A 112 8.70 -7.77 16.88
C SER A 112 7.40 -8.54 17.15
N GLY A 113 6.32 -8.20 16.44
CA GLY A 113 4.97 -8.69 16.75
C GLY A 113 4.39 -8.14 18.05
N ALA A 114 5.06 -7.17 18.69
CA ALA A 114 4.56 -6.51 19.90
C ALA A 114 3.36 -5.61 19.56
N GLU A 115 2.44 -5.45 20.52
CA GLU A 115 1.32 -4.54 20.39
C GLU A 115 1.82 -3.08 20.44
N LEU A 116 1.60 -2.33 19.36
CA LEU A 116 1.87 -0.89 19.31
C LEU A 116 0.69 -0.09 19.86
N ALA A 117 -0.53 -0.53 19.55
CA ALA A 117 -1.76 0.04 20.08
C ALA A 117 -2.84 -1.02 20.16
N VAL A 118 -3.64 -0.94 21.22
CA VAL A 118 -4.79 -1.80 21.47
C VAL A 118 -5.97 -0.88 21.83
N GLU A 119 -7.09 -1.08 21.13
CA GLU A 119 -8.34 -0.41 21.50
C GLU A 119 -8.94 -1.09 22.74
N ASP A 120 -8.91 -0.41 23.87
CA ASP A 120 -9.62 -0.79 25.09
C ASP A 120 -10.35 0.40 25.74
N GLY A 121 -11.64 0.22 26.05
CA GLY A 121 -12.43 1.25 26.73
C GLY A 121 -12.43 2.60 26.02
N ASP A 122 -11.77 3.60 26.63
CA ASP A 122 -11.68 4.99 26.16
C ASP A 122 -10.42 5.26 25.30
N SER A 123 -9.67 4.23 24.92
CA SER A 123 -8.47 4.37 24.09
C SER A 123 -8.81 4.88 22.68
N PRO A 124 -7.93 5.67 22.04
CA PRO A 124 -8.11 6.12 20.66
C PRO A 124 -8.30 4.96 19.70
N ARG A 125 -9.12 5.20 18.67
CA ARG A 125 -9.36 4.25 17.58
C ARG A 125 -8.10 4.11 16.72
N VAL A 126 -7.66 2.88 16.45
CA VAL A 126 -6.58 2.60 15.50
C VAL A 126 -7.11 2.63 14.07
N LEU A 127 -6.59 3.53 13.24
CA LEU A 127 -7.01 3.66 11.84
C LEU A 127 -6.05 2.96 10.88
N ALA A 128 -4.74 3.13 11.07
CA ALA A 128 -3.73 2.60 10.17
C ALA A 128 -2.35 2.48 10.85
N LEU A 129 -1.52 1.58 10.33
CA LEU A 129 -0.08 1.55 10.58
C LEU A 129 0.68 1.58 9.24
N LEU A 130 1.34 2.69 8.94
CA LEU A 130 1.94 2.98 7.63
C LEU A 130 3.40 3.36 7.82
N ASP A 131 4.33 2.52 7.36
CA ASP A 131 5.78 2.78 7.39
C ASP A 131 6.28 3.29 8.75
N GLY A 132 5.86 2.60 9.82
CA GLY A 132 6.23 2.95 11.20
C GLY A 132 5.50 4.17 11.79
N HIS A 133 4.44 4.66 11.13
CA HIS A 133 3.58 5.71 11.62
C HIS A 133 2.19 5.14 11.95
N LEU A 134 1.78 5.31 13.20
CA LEU A 134 0.47 4.93 13.68
C LEU A 134 -0.48 6.11 13.53
N VAL A 135 -1.63 5.87 12.90
CA VAL A 135 -2.69 6.86 12.76
C VAL A 135 -3.87 6.46 13.64
N LEU A 136 -4.25 7.34 14.56
CA LEU A 136 -5.30 7.13 15.55
C LEU A 136 -6.39 8.20 15.44
N ALA A 137 -7.61 7.88 15.86
CA ALA A 137 -8.69 8.85 16.06
C ALA A 137 -9.19 8.86 17.50
N ASP A 138 -9.17 10.03 18.13
CA ASP A 138 -9.68 10.28 19.47
C ASP A 138 -10.79 11.32 19.40
N GLY A 139 -12.04 10.87 19.44
CA GLY A 139 -13.20 11.71 19.19
C GLY A 139 -13.15 12.36 17.81
N GLU A 140 -13.08 13.69 17.77
CA GLU A 140 -13.01 14.51 16.55
C GLU A 140 -11.57 14.88 16.14
N GLU A 141 -10.56 14.30 16.80
CA GLU A 141 -9.15 14.55 16.53
C GLU A 141 -8.50 13.34 15.88
N LEU A 142 -7.68 13.59 14.86
CA LEU A 142 -6.76 12.66 14.24
C LEU A 142 -5.37 12.86 14.85
N ILE A 143 -4.68 11.75 15.04
CA ILE A 143 -3.44 11.67 15.78
C ILE A 143 -2.43 10.87 14.96
N GLY A 144 -1.22 11.40 14.82
CA GLY A 144 -0.08 10.68 14.28
C GLY A 144 0.96 10.41 15.36
N GLU A 145 1.36 9.15 15.48
CA GLU A 145 2.39 8.68 16.40
C GLU A 145 3.44 7.86 15.66
N ASP A 146 4.66 7.81 16.18
CA ASP A 146 5.64 6.83 15.73
C ASP A 146 5.50 5.51 16.51
N VAL A 147 6.23 4.46 16.10
CA VAL A 147 6.25 3.16 16.79
C VAL A 147 6.76 3.21 18.23
N GLU A 148 7.39 4.31 18.67
CA GLU A 148 7.80 4.51 20.06
C GLU A 148 6.67 5.12 20.92
N GLY A 149 5.50 5.39 20.31
CA GLY A 149 4.35 6.05 20.94
C GLY A 149 4.54 7.55 21.12
N ARG A 150 5.50 8.17 20.43
CA ARG A 150 5.68 9.63 20.50
C ARG A 150 4.68 10.29 19.56
N ARG A 151 3.90 11.21 20.13
CA ARG A 151 3.01 12.09 19.37
C ARG A 151 3.81 12.99 18.42
N LEU A 152 3.56 12.83 17.13
CA LEU A 152 4.15 13.65 16.07
C LEU A 152 3.26 14.87 15.78
N TRP A 153 1.94 14.64 15.68
CA TRP A 153 0.96 15.68 15.38
C TRP A 153 -0.44 15.30 15.86
N THR A 154 -1.29 16.31 16.00
CA THR A 154 -2.73 16.19 16.26
C THR A 154 -3.44 17.17 15.34
N ARG A 155 -4.55 16.77 14.71
CA ARG A 155 -5.34 17.61 13.81
C ARG A 155 -6.84 17.30 13.92
N PRO A 156 -7.72 18.30 13.80
CA PRO A 156 -9.16 18.05 13.71
C PRO A 156 -9.52 17.22 12.47
N LEU A 157 -10.39 16.22 12.61
CA LEU A 157 -10.94 15.46 11.47
C LEU A 157 -11.70 16.35 10.47
N ALA A 158 -12.33 17.41 10.98
CA ALA A 158 -13.03 18.40 10.18
C ALA A 158 -12.11 19.12 9.17
N ASP A 159 -10.81 19.20 9.42
CA ASP A 159 -9.84 19.76 8.46
C ASP A 159 -9.71 18.89 7.20
N LEU A 160 -10.06 17.60 7.31
CA LEU A 160 -10.08 16.63 6.23
C LEU A 160 -11.50 16.42 5.67
N GLY A 161 -12.47 17.20 6.15
CA GLY A 161 -13.88 17.04 5.77
C GLY A 161 -14.52 15.75 6.29
N LEU A 162 -13.93 15.11 7.31
CA LEU A 162 -14.39 13.84 7.85
C LEU A 162 -15.03 14.01 9.22
N THR A 163 -16.03 13.17 9.49
CA THR A 163 -16.51 12.88 10.85
C THR A 163 -15.72 11.71 11.46
N ALA A 164 -15.81 11.57 12.79
CA ALA A 164 -15.25 10.41 13.50
C ALA A 164 -15.75 9.05 12.96
N ALA A 165 -16.99 8.99 12.44
CA ALA A 165 -17.55 7.77 11.86
C ALA A 165 -16.96 7.47 10.48
N GLU A 166 -16.79 8.49 9.64
CA GLU A 166 -16.21 8.32 8.30
C GLU A 166 -14.72 7.98 8.38
N ALA A 167 -13.97 8.63 9.27
CA ALA A 167 -12.55 8.36 9.46
C ALA A 167 -12.26 6.89 9.82
N ARG A 168 -13.19 6.21 10.51
CA ARG A 168 -13.08 4.79 10.87
C ARG A 168 -13.10 3.84 9.68
N GLU A 169 -13.84 4.21 8.64
CA GLU A 169 -14.09 3.41 7.45
C GLU A 169 -13.27 3.87 6.25
N THR A 170 -12.64 5.05 6.36
CA THR A 170 -11.85 5.61 5.26
C THR A 170 -10.54 4.84 5.14
N PRO A 171 -10.24 4.25 3.97
CA PRO A 171 -8.98 3.58 3.73
C PRO A 171 -7.79 4.53 3.82
N TRP A 172 -6.67 3.98 4.27
CA TRP A 172 -5.37 4.65 4.26
C TRP A 172 -4.39 3.80 3.45
N GLU A 173 -3.68 4.44 2.54
CA GLU A 173 -2.68 3.79 1.69
C GLU A 173 -1.35 4.51 1.83
N ALA A 174 -0.25 3.77 1.97
CA ALA A 174 1.09 4.35 2.02
C ALA A 174 1.52 4.85 0.63
N VAL A 175 2.13 6.03 0.58
CA VAL A 175 2.73 6.61 -0.64
C VAL A 175 4.20 6.84 -0.36
N GLY A 176 5.00 5.80 -0.61
CA GLY A 176 6.38 5.71 -0.08
C GLY A 176 6.41 5.79 1.46
N ASP A 177 7.59 5.94 2.04
CA ASP A 177 7.80 5.68 3.48
C ASP A 177 7.41 6.85 4.41
N SER A 178 6.67 7.85 3.90
CA SER A 178 6.47 9.11 4.64
C SER A 178 5.15 9.81 4.39
N HIS A 179 4.36 9.34 3.44
CA HIS A 179 3.09 9.96 3.09
C HIS A 179 2.00 8.92 3.04
N ALA A 180 0.76 9.36 3.20
CA ALA A 180 -0.39 8.50 3.06
C ALA A 180 -1.49 9.18 2.26
N LEU A 181 -2.14 8.37 1.43
CA LEU A 181 -3.35 8.73 0.73
C LEU A 181 -4.55 8.34 1.58
N LEU A 182 -5.42 9.31 1.83
CA LEU A 182 -6.67 9.16 2.56
C LEU A 182 -7.84 9.32 1.59
N GLY A 183 -8.71 8.32 1.51
CA GLY A 183 -9.95 8.38 0.72
C GLY A 183 -10.37 7.01 0.17
N SER A 184 -11.62 6.87 -0.27
CA SER A 184 -12.11 5.64 -0.89
C SER A 184 -11.87 5.63 -2.39
N GLY A 185 -11.43 4.50 -2.95
CA GLY A 185 -11.19 4.36 -4.39
C GLY A 185 -12.39 4.79 -5.25
N GLY A 186 -12.15 5.76 -6.14
CA GLY A 186 -13.15 6.36 -7.04
C GLY A 186 -13.67 7.74 -6.60
N GLY A 187 -13.10 8.35 -5.57
CA GLY A 187 -13.41 9.71 -5.10
C GLY A 187 -12.19 10.59 -4.93
N GLN A 188 -12.39 11.84 -4.51
CA GLN A 188 -11.32 12.78 -4.20
C GLN A 188 -10.53 12.33 -2.96
N HIS A 189 -9.23 12.20 -3.10
CA HIS A 189 -8.30 11.79 -2.06
C HIS A 189 -7.55 12.99 -1.46
N THR A 190 -6.98 12.78 -0.27
CA THR A 190 -6.06 13.72 0.37
C THR A 190 -4.72 13.06 0.65
N LEU A 191 -3.64 13.65 0.17
CA LEU A 191 -2.28 13.23 0.47
C LEU A 191 -1.76 13.97 1.71
N ILE A 192 -1.31 13.21 2.72
CA ILE A 192 -0.85 13.74 4.01
C ILE A 192 0.60 13.29 4.26
N ASP A 193 1.42 14.20 4.78
CA ASP A 193 2.74 13.90 5.35
C ASP A 193 2.55 13.25 6.75
N LEU A 194 2.98 12.00 6.90
CA LEU A 194 2.81 11.22 8.14
C LEU A 194 3.66 11.75 9.31
N ARG A 195 4.71 12.53 9.06
CA ARG A 195 5.57 13.09 10.11
C ARG A 195 5.05 14.42 10.64
N SER A 196 4.48 15.25 9.78
CA SER A 196 4.00 16.59 10.18
C SER A 196 2.48 16.68 10.28
N GLY A 197 1.75 15.70 9.74
CA GLY A 197 0.31 15.69 9.63
C GLY A 197 -0.22 16.67 8.58
N LYS A 198 0.65 17.37 7.83
CA LYS A 198 0.24 18.40 6.88
C LYS A 198 -0.34 17.77 5.62
N THR A 199 -1.38 18.40 5.10
CA THR A 199 -1.92 18.09 3.77
C THR A 199 -0.95 18.62 2.72
N VAL A 200 -0.48 17.73 1.83
CA VAL A 200 0.36 18.07 0.67
C VAL A 200 -0.52 18.45 -0.52
N ALA A 201 -1.54 17.62 -0.78
CA ALA A 201 -2.53 17.85 -1.82
C ALA A 201 -3.89 17.32 -1.36
N SER A 202 -4.95 17.95 -1.82
CA SER A 202 -6.35 17.53 -1.61
C SER A 202 -7.04 17.47 -2.96
N ASP A 203 -8.19 16.79 -2.99
CA ASP A 203 -9.03 16.72 -4.19
C ASP A 203 -8.35 16.06 -5.39
N ILE A 204 -7.42 15.13 -5.11
CA ILE A 204 -6.65 14.39 -6.11
C ILE A 204 -7.29 13.04 -6.43
N ASP A 205 -7.08 12.56 -7.64
CA ASP A 205 -7.55 11.25 -8.11
C ASP A 205 -6.57 10.13 -7.74
N GLY A 206 -5.27 10.45 -7.60
CA GLY A 206 -4.24 9.47 -7.29
C GLY A 206 -2.92 10.09 -6.85
N ALA A 207 -2.07 9.25 -6.25
CA ALA A 207 -0.72 9.63 -5.85
C ALA A 207 0.26 8.46 -6.00
N GLY A 208 1.52 8.78 -6.21
CA GLY A 208 2.62 7.83 -6.23
C GLY A 208 3.94 8.48 -5.80
N PHE A 209 4.95 7.66 -5.54
CA PHE A 209 6.26 8.12 -5.08
C PHE A 209 7.36 7.54 -5.95
N ASP A 210 8.26 8.40 -6.41
CA ASP A 210 9.51 7.97 -7.05
C ASP A 210 10.68 8.15 -6.07
N SER A 211 11.22 7.03 -5.59
CA SER A 211 12.36 6.97 -4.67
C SER A 211 13.63 7.57 -5.27
N ARG A 212 13.82 7.44 -6.59
CA ARG A 212 15.02 7.84 -7.31
C ARG A 212 15.19 9.35 -7.38
N SER A 213 14.14 10.07 -7.80
CA SER A 213 14.09 11.54 -7.83
C SER A 213 13.62 12.14 -6.51
N ARG A 214 13.14 11.30 -5.57
CA ARG A 214 12.50 11.70 -4.31
C ARG A 214 11.36 12.68 -4.57
N THR A 215 10.46 12.30 -5.49
CA THR A 215 9.34 13.11 -5.94
C THR A 215 8.03 12.41 -5.59
N LEU A 216 7.13 13.14 -4.92
CA LEU A 216 5.73 12.76 -4.80
C LEU A 216 5.01 13.24 -6.04
N VAL A 217 4.26 12.37 -6.68
CA VAL A 217 3.48 12.69 -7.86
C VAL A 217 2.01 12.54 -7.51
N THR A 218 1.20 13.54 -7.82
CA THR A 218 -0.26 13.45 -7.68
C THR A 218 -0.93 13.74 -9.01
N SER A 219 -2.13 13.21 -9.19
CA SER A 219 -2.99 13.50 -10.33
C SER A 219 -4.30 14.12 -9.89
N ASP A 220 -4.69 15.18 -10.57
CA ASP A 220 -6.06 15.67 -10.67
C ASP A 220 -6.39 15.84 -12.17
N SER A 221 -7.03 16.94 -12.58
CA SER A 221 -6.99 17.44 -13.96
C SER A 221 -5.60 17.57 -14.61
N LYS A 222 -4.52 17.50 -13.82
CA LYS A 222 -3.11 17.63 -14.19
C LYS A 222 -2.25 16.72 -13.33
N LEU A 223 -1.00 16.57 -13.73
CA LEU A 223 0.04 15.98 -12.89
C LEU A 223 0.78 17.07 -12.12
N HIS A 224 1.11 16.76 -10.87
CA HIS A 224 1.89 17.61 -10.00
C HIS A 224 3.06 16.82 -9.41
N GLY A 225 4.25 17.40 -9.42
CA GLY A 225 5.42 16.88 -8.72
C GLY A 225 5.73 17.72 -7.49
N PHE A 226 5.95 17.08 -6.34
CA PHE A 226 6.29 17.71 -5.08
C PHE A 226 7.58 17.12 -4.48
N ASP A 227 8.32 17.98 -3.78
CA ASP A 227 9.26 17.57 -2.75
C ASP A 227 8.54 16.83 -1.62
N LEU A 228 9.31 16.05 -0.85
CA LEU A 228 8.80 15.36 0.36
C LEU A 228 8.32 16.28 1.48
N ASP A 229 8.61 17.58 1.41
CA ASP A 229 8.08 18.57 2.36
C ASP A 229 6.78 19.23 1.87
N GLY A 230 6.27 18.78 0.72
CA GLY A 230 5.09 19.32 0.06
C GLY A 230 5.36 20.54 -0.83
N THR A 231 6.62 20.96 -1.02
CA THR A 231 6.95 22.04 -1.94
C THR A 231 6.76 21.57 -3.37
N LYS A 232 5.92 22.27 -4.15
CA LYS A 232 5.69 21.94 -5.55
C LYS A 232 6.95 22.21 -6.38
N ARG A 233 7.37 21.21 -7.17
CA ARG A 233 8.48 21.28 -8.13
C ARG A 233 8.02 21.59 -9.54
N TRP A 234 7.00 20.89 -10.02
CA TRP A 234 6.54 21.00 -11.41
C TRP A 234 5.04 20.69 -11.54
N ASP A 235 4.46 21.18 -12.64
CA ASP A 235 3.12 20.85 -13.11
C ASP A 235 3.24 20.32 -14.55
N ALA A 236 2.48 19.31 -14.91
CA ALA A 236 2.41 18.77 -16.27
C ALA A 236 0.95 18.54 -16.69
N PRO A 237 0.62 18.71 -17.98
CA PRO A 237 -0.72 18.42 -18.48
C PRO A 237 -1.02 16.92 -18.36
N LEU A 238 -2.28 16.62 -18.04
CA LEU A 238 -2.87 15.28 -18.12
C LEU A 238 -3.93 15.33 -19.23
N ASP A 239 -3.86 14.39 -20.16
CA ASP A 239 -4.65 14.44 -21.39
C ASP A 239 -6.01 13.78 -21.20
N GLY A 240 -7.09 14.54 -21.42
CA GLY A 240 -8.45 14.00 -21.48
C GLY A 240 -8.86 13.28 -20.18
N ASP A 241 -9.09 11.98 -20.31
CA ASP A 241 -9.46 11.02 -19.28
C ASP A 241 -8.27 10.15 -18.82
N ALA A 242 -7.03 10.57 -19.11
CA ALA A 242 -5.86 9.90 -18.59
C ALA A 242 -5.85 9.89 -17.06
N GLU A 243 -5.49 8.75 -16.47
CA GLU A 243 -5.32 8.57 -15.03
C GLU A 243 -3.87 8.21 -14.71
N LEU A 244 -3.46 8.48 -13.47
CA LEU A 244 -2.15 8.06 -12.97
C LEU A 244 -2.14 6.54 -12.75
N SER A 245 -1.30 5.83 -13.51
CA SER A 245 -1.23 4.37 -13.46
C SER A 245 -0.11 3.87 -12.54
N ALA A 246 1.10 4.43 -12.68
CA ALA A 246 2.23 4.10 -11.79
C ALA A 246 3.29 5.19 -11.72
N VAL A 247 4.06 5.17 -10.63
CA VAL A 247 5.22 6.04 -10.40
C VAL A 247 6.35 5.18 -9.84
N GLY A 248 7.57 5.35 -10.37
CA GLY A 248 8.76 4.67 -9.87
C GLY A 248 9.89 4.56 -10.88
N ALA A 249 11.10 4.24 -10.41
CA ALA A 249 12.33 4.12 -11.20
C ALA A 249 12.70 5.37 -12.06
N GLY A 250 12.22 6.55 -11.67
CA GLY A 250 12.36 7.81 -12.39
C GLY A 250 11.22 8.11 -13.37
N LEU A 251 10.17 7.30 -13.40
CA LEU A 251 9.09 7.36 -14.37
C LEU A 251 7.75 7.69 -13.71
N VAL A 252 6.91 8.40 -14.46
CA VAL A 252 5.48 8.57 -14.22
C VAL A 252 4.75 8.04 -15.44
N ILE A 253 3.87 7.08 -15.21
CA ILE A 253 3.04 6.45 -16.24
C ILE A 253 1.60 6.88 -16.06
N THR A 254 1.00 7.38 -17.14
CA THR A 254 -0.44 7.63 -17.21
C THR A 254 -1.06 6.77 -18.29
N GLU A 255 -2.31 6.39 -18.09
CA GLU A 255 -3.09 5.56 -19.01
C GLU A 255 -4.45 6.24 -19.29
N SER A 256 -4.82 6.34 -20.56
CA SER A 256 -6.13 6.74 -21.04
C SER A 256 -6.85 5.54 -21.62
N ASP A 257 -8.18 5.58 -21.60
CA ASP A 257 -8.98 4.58 -22.31
C ASP A 257 -8.63 4.64 -23.82
N PRO A 258 -8.27 3.51 -24.46
CA PRO A 258 -7.79 3.52 -25.84
C PRO A 258 -8.92 3.95 -26.79
N GLY A 259 -8.86 5.20 -27.24
CA GLY A 259 -9.82 5.81 -28.16
C GLY A 259 -9.76 5.28 -29.60
N GLY A 260 -8.91 4.28 -29.89
CA GLY A 260 -8.75 3.68 -31.22
C GLY A 260 -7.58 2.70 -31.28
N ALA A 261 -7.53 1.89 -32.35
CA ALA A 261 -6.64 0.73 -32.49
C ALA A 261 -5.12 1.05 -32.68
N ASP A 262 -4.73 2.33 -32.69
CA ASP A 262 -3.35 2.79 -32.96
C ASP A 262 -2.80 3.73 -31.86
N ASP A 263 -3.53 3.91 -30.76
CA ASP A 263 -3.06 4.70 -29.61
C ASP A 263 -2.91 3.78 -28.42
N ASP A 264 -1.67 3.60 -27.94
CA ASP A 264 -1.37 2.71 -26.81
C ASP A 264 -1.91 3.29 -25.48
N GLY A 265 -2.59 4.45 -25.51
CA GLY A 265 -3.25 5.11 -24.36
C GLY A 265 -2.28 5.54 -23.26
N MET A 266 -1.00 5.18 -23.39
CA MET A 266 -0.01 5.27 -22.34
C MET A 266 0.97 6.41 -22.62
N GLN A 267 1.21 7.26 -21.63
CA GLN A 267 2.27 8.25 -21.66
C GLN A 267 3.28 7.99 -20.56
N THR A 268 4.56 8.21 -20.89
CA THR A 268 5.66 8.12 -19.94
C THR A 268 6.29 9.49 -19.75
N ARG A 269 6.48 9.91 -18.51
CA ARG A 269 7.13 11.16 -18.13
C ARG A 269 8.26 10.91 -17.14
N SER A 270 9.21 11.84 -17.10
CA SER A 270 10.23 11.90 -16.06
C SER A 270 9.61 12.34 -14.74
N ALA A 271 9.85 11.59 -13.66
CA ALA A 271 9.41 11.98 -12.32
C ALA A 271 10.16 13.21 -11.78
N ASP A 272 11.34 13.52 -12.32
CA ASP A 272 12.18 14.63 -11.85
C ASP A 272 11.61 16.00 -12.25
N ASP A 273 11.08 16.11 -13.47
CA ASP A 273 10.70 17.38 -14.10
C ASP A 273 9.38 17.36 -14.88
N GLY A 274 8.68 16.22 -14.90
CA GLY A 274 7.37 16.05 -15.55
C GLY A 274 7.41 16.06 -17.10
N GLN A 275 8.60 16.10 -17.71
CA GLN A 275 8.76 16.13 -19.16
C GLN A 275 8.38 14.78 -19.78
N LEU A 276 7.76 14.83 -20.97
CA LEU A 276 7.47 13.63 -21.75
C LEU A 276 8.77 12.93 -22.15
N LEU A 277 8.80 11.63 -21.96
CA LEU A 277 9.87 10.75 -22.42
C LEU A 277 9.41 10.04 -23.69
N ASP A 278 10.34 9.82 -24.61
CA ASP A 278 10.04 9.15 -25.88
C ASP A 278 9.76 7.66 -25.61
N ALA A 279 8.53 7.22 -25.88
CA ALA A 279 8.02 5.88 -25.54
C ALA A 279 8.89 4.76 -26.14
N ALA A 280 9.51 5.01 -27.31
CA ALA A 280 10.36 4.04 -28.01
C ALA A 280 11.69 3.73 -27.30
N GLU A 281 12.18 4.59 -26.40
CA GLU A 281 13.45 4.37 -25.68
C GLU A 281 13.26 3.74 -24.29
N GLU A 282 12.06 3.83 -23.69
CA GLU A 282 11.80 3.52 -22.28
C GLU A 282 10.68 2.47 -22.05
N ALA A 283 9.88 2.13 -23.08
CA ALA A 283 8.89 1.06 -23.00
C ALA A 283 9.48 -0.29 -23.45
N PRO A 284 9.62 -1.30 -22.56
CA PRO A 284 9.65 -2.69 -23.02
C PRO A 284 8.29 -3.06 -23.62
N GLU A 285 8.26 -4.08 -24.48
CA GLU A 285 7.09 -4.62 -25.20
C GLU A 285 5.95 -5.07 -24.26
N SER A 286 5.25 -4.13 -23.61
CA SER A 286 4.11 -4.39 -22.72
C SER A 286 2.78 -4.00 -23.35
N GLY A 287 2.77 -3.53 -24.61
CA GLY A 287 1.56 -3.03 -25.28
C GLY A 287 0.37 -4.00 -25.26
N ASP A 288 0.61 -5.31 -25.22
CA ASP A 288 -0.44 -6.32 -25.14
C ASP A 288 -1.07 -6.48 -23.73
N PHE A 289 -0.46 -5.91 -22.69
CA PHE A 289 -0.84 -6.10 -21.28
C PHE A 289 -1.28 -4.82 -20.55
N GLY A 290 -1.35 -3.69 -21.25
CA GLY A 290 -1.72 -2.39 -20.69
C GLY A 290 -0.60 -1.70 -19.89
N ALA A 291 -0.93 -0.58 -19.26
CA ALA A 291 0.03 0.16 -18.45
C ALA A 291 0.41 -0.61 -17.16
N PRO A 292 1.65 -0.44 -16.66
CA PRO A 292 2.03 -0.94 -15.36
C PRO A 292 1.28 -0.20 -14.26
N HIS A 293 0.77 -0.96 -13.28
CA HIS A 293 0.18 -0.41 -12.05
C HIS A 293 1.18 -0.36 -10.89
N HIS A 294 2.41 -0.89 -11.08
CA HIS A 294 3.50 -0.76 -10.11
C HIS A 294 4.87 -0.79 -10.79
N ILE A 295 5.80 0.02 -10.29
CA ILE A 295 7.19 0.08 -10.74
C ILE A 295 8.11 0.09 -9.52
N ALA A 296 8.91 -0.96 -9.37
CA ALA A 296 9.92 -1.03 -8.31
C ALA A 296 11.15 -0.18 -8.64
N ASP A 297 11.92 0.20 -7.62
CA ASP A 297 13.18 0.97 -7.76
C ASP A 297 14.19 0.36 -8.73
N SER A 298 14.21 -0.97 -8.82
CA SER A 298 15.04 -1.71 -9.77
C SER A 298 14.65 -1.47 -11.23
N GLY A 299 13.45 -0.97 -11.48
CA GLY A 299 12.80 -0.87 -12.78
C GLY A 299 11.91 -2.07 -13.14
N ALA A 300 11.76 -3.05 -12.23
CA ALA A 300 10.78 -4.13 -12.39
C ALA A 300 9.35 -3.57 -12.40
N ARG A 301 8.45 -4.18 -13.17
CA ARG A 301 7.09 -3.68 -13.35
C ARG A 301 6.05 -4.77 -13.18
N LEU A 302 4.89 -4.42 -12.64
CA LEU A 302 3.69 -5.27 -12.66
C LEU A 302 2.69 -4.71 -13.66
N VAL A 303 2.26 -5.54 -14.61
CA VAL A 303 1.32 -5.18 -15.69
C VAL A 303 0.13 -6.15 -15.73
N GLY A 304 -0.91 -5.78 -16.46
CA GLY A 304 -2.13 -6.58 -16.61
C GLY A 304 -3.07 -6.48 -15.40
N ASP A 305 -4.00 -7.43 -15.31
CA ASP A 305 -5.00 -7.51 -14.23
C ASP A 305 -4.31 -7.51 -12.84
N PRO A 306 -4.59 -6.55 -11.95
CA PRO A 306 -4.03 -6.51 -10.60
C PRO A 306 -4.31 -7.78 -9.77
N GLY A 307 -5.38 -8.52 -10.08
CA GLY A 307 -5.69 -9.82 -9.47
C GLY A 307 -4.87 -10.99 -10.03
N SER A 308 -4.13 -10.78 -11.11
CA SER A 308 -3.23 -11.75 -11.72
C SER A 308 -2.11 -11.05 -12.51
N PRO A 309 -1.25 -10.29 -11.82
CA PRO A 309 -0.28 -9.43 -12.49
C PRO A 309 0.79 -10.27 -13.17
N LEU A 310 1.37 -9.70 -14.22
CA LEU A 310 2.57 -10.22 -14.85
C LEU A 310 3.76 -9.37 -14.40
N LEU A 311 4.82 -10.05 -13.94
CA LEU A 311 6.07 -9.42 -13.60
C LEU A 311 6.95 -9.28 -14.84
N ILE A 312 7.30 -8.04 -15.16
CA ILE A 312 8.35 -7.71 -16.13
C ILE A 312 9.62 -7.37 -15.33
N PRO A 313 10.70 -8.16 -15.43
CA PRO A 313 11.95 -7.87 -14.75
C PRO A 313 12.62 -6.61 -15.31
N PRO A 314 13.53 -5.98 -14.56
CA PRO A 314 14.22 -4.78 -15.04
C PRO A 314 15.08 -5.12 -16.25
N VAL A 315 15.16 -4.18 -17.21
CA VAL A 315 15.99 -4.35 -18.40
C VAL A 315 17.46 -4.28 -17.98
N ASP A 316 18.20 -5.38 -18.15
CA ASP A 316 19.62 -5.42 -17.86
C ASP A 316 20.41 -4.58 -18.88
N ARG A 317 20.65 -3.31 -18.54
CA ARG A 317 21.41 -2.37 -19.38
C ARG A 317 22.93 -2.63 -19.35
N SER A 318 23.42 -3.61 -18.58
CA SER A 318 24.85 -3.93 -18.51
C SER A 318 25.39 -4.70 -19.74
N ALA A 319 24.51 -5.24 -20.58
CA ALA A 319 24.88 -6.02 -21.77
C ALA A 319 25.10 -5.21 -23.06
N LYS A 320 24.87 -3.89 -23.06
CA LYS A 320 25.20 -3.00 -24.19
C LYS A 320 26.56 -2.33 -23.96
N ARG A 321 27.65 -3.03 -24.29
CA ARG A 321 28.97 -2.46 -24.56
C ARG A 321 29.56 -3.04 -25.82
#